data_AF-W4FYL5-F1
#
_entry.id   AF-W4FYL5-F1
#
_cell.length_a   1.000
_cell.length_b   1.000
_cell.length_c   1.000
_cell.angle_alpha   90.00
_cell.angle_beta   90.00
_cell.angle_gamma   90.00
#
_symmetry.space_group_name_H-M   'P 1'
#
loop_
_entity.id
_entity.type
_entity.pdbx_description
1 polymer ?
#
loop_
_entity_poly.entity_id
_entity_poly.type
_entity_poly.pdbx_seq_one_letter_code
_entity_poly.pdbx_strand_id
1 'polypeptide(L)'
;MKRRQWFYDPVIQSIKSKSSRLCLDAPEHKHGGSVVLANCDPNNVNQKWVLNDFTGQIHHATHFGFSLGAPDDVDGLVRLLWSDKNNVNQHWNIKPVKANA
;
A
#
# COMPACT_ATOMS: atom_id res chain seq x y z
N MET A 1 10.87 14.06 14.78
CA MET A 1 10.33 13.88 13.40
C MET A 1 10.07 12.40 13.11
N LYS A 2 8.83 11.89 13.27
CA LYS A 2 8.45 10.50 12.90
C LYS A 2 7.00 10.45 12.35
N ARG A 3 6.61 11.43 11.55
CA ARG A 3 5.21 11.60 11.06
C ARG A 3 4.85 10.79 9.81
N ARG A 4 5.77 10.00 9.24
CA ARG A 4 5.59 9.27 7.97
C ARG A 4 6.18 7.86 8.00
N GLN A 5 5.95 7.11 9.07
CA GLN A 5 6.35 5.71 9.15
C GLN A 5 5.13 4.82 8.91
N TRP A 6 5.30 3.81 8.06
CA TRP A 6 4.30 2.81 7.73
C TRP A 6 4.88 1.43 8.03
N PHE A 7 4.03 0.51 8.44
CA PHE A 7 4.40 -0.86 8.72
C PHE A 7 3.60 -1.79 7.82
N TYR A 8 4.30 -2.65 7.11
CA TYR A 8 3.69 -3.76 6.39
C TYR A 8 3.71 -5.00 7.28
N ASP A 9 2.54 -5.62 7.46
CA ASP A 9 2.39 -6.91 8.13
C ASP A 9 2.13 -7.97 7.05
N PRO A 10 3.07 -8.89 6.78
CA PRO A 10 2.93 -9.90 5.74
C PRO A 10 1.94 -11.03 6.12
N VAL A 11 1.61 -11.21 7.40
CA VAL A 11 0.70 -12.27 7.86
C VAL A 11 -0.74 -11.89 7.54
N ILE A 12 -1.13 -10.65 7.87
CA ILE A 12 -2.47 -10.15 7.58
C ILE A 12 -2.54 -9.29 6.31
N GLN A 13 -1.41 -9.15 5.60
CA GLN A 13 -1.27 -8.39 4.35
C GLN A 13 -1.73 -6.93 4.48
N SER A 14 -1.43 -6.27 5.60
CA SER A 14 -1.91 -4.90 5.86
C SER A 14 -0.77 -3.89 5.87
N ILE A 15 -1.06 -2.66 5.43
CA ILE A 15 -0.15 -1.52 5.55
C ILE A 15 -0.77 -0.54 6.55
N LYS A 16 -0.10 -0.35 7.68
CA LYS A 16 -0.59 0.44 8.81
C LYS A 16 0.26 1.68 9.04
N SER A 17 -0.40 2.83 9.18
CA SER A 17 0.26 4.06 9.59
C SER A 17 0.68 3.97 11.05
N LYS A 18 1.95 4.29 11.34
CA LYS A 18 2.44 4.36 12.72
C LYS A 18 1.76 5.47 13.52
N SER A 19 1.45 6.59 12.88
CA SER A 19 0.94 7.79 13.56
C SER A 19 -0.55 7.69 13.85
N SER A 20 -1.36 7.37 12.84
CA SER A 20 -2.82 7.30 12.99
C SER A 20 -3.32 5.94 13.45
N ARG A 21 -2.49 4.89 13.35
CA ARG A 21 -2.88 3.49 13.59
C ARG A 21 -3.97 2.98 12.64
N LEU A 22 -4.25 3.73 11.55
CA LEU A 22 -5.17 3.36 10.48
C LEU A 22 -4.47 2.54 9.40
N CYS A 23 -5.24 1.75 8.66
CA CYS A 23 -4.77 0.91 7.58
C CYS A 23 -5.06 1.55 6.21
N LEU A 24 -4.21 1.21 5.24
CA LEU A 24 -4.34 1.61 3.85
C LEU A 24 -5.45 0.81 3.18
N ASP A 25 -6.45 1.50 2.64
CA ASP A 25 -7.68 0.91 2.08
C ASP A 25 -7.89 1.43 0.65
N ALA A 26 -8.17 0.54 -0.30
CA ALA A 26 -8.48 0.89 -1.68
C ALA A 26 -9.93 0.48 -2.01
N PRO A 27 -10.95 1.28 -1.64
CA PRO A 27 -12.35 0.89 -1.79
C PRO A 27 -12.84 0.90 -3.25
N GLU A 28 -12.09 1.53 -4.16
CA GLU A 28 -12.45 1.68 -5.57
C GLU A 28 -11.61 0.73 -6.44
N HIS A 29 -12.20 -0.36 -6.92
CA HIS A 29 -11.54 -1.30 -7.84
C HIS A 29 -11.50 -0.78 -9.29
N LYS A 30 -10.74 0.29 -9.53
CA LYS A 30 -10.54 0.88 -10.86
C LYS A 30 -9.22 1.64 -10.94
N HIS A 31 -8.78 1.89 -12.16
CA HIS A 31 -7.61 2.75 -12.41
C HIS A 31 -7.86 4.17 -11.88
N GLY A 32 -6.91 4.69 -11.09
CA GLY A 32 -7.05 5.98 -10.42
C GLY A 32 -7.94 5.93 -9.17
N GLY A 33 -8.37 4.74 -8.75
CA GLY A 33 -9.17 4.54 -7.54
C GLY A 33 -8.49 5.13 -6.31
N SER A 34 -9.30 5.71 -5.42
CA SER A 34 -8.81 6.32 -4.18
C SER A 34 -8.15 5.28 -3.28
N VAL A 35 -7.05 5.68 -2.65
CA VAL A 35 -6.43 4.94 -1.54
C VAL A 35 -6.51 5.84 -0.32
N VAL A 36 -7.17 5.35 0.73
CA VAL A 36 -7.55 6.12 1.91
C VAL A 36 -7.04 5.47 3.19
N LEU A 37 -7.17 6.19 4.31
CA LEU A 37 -6.94 5.64 5.64
C LEU A 37 -8.26 5.25 6.27
N ALA A 38 -8.38 3.99 6.70
CA ALA A 38 -9.56 3.46 7.36
C ALA A 38 -9.20 2.67 8.63
N ASN A 39 -10.20 2.36 9.45
CA ASN A 39 -10.02 1.45 10.57
C ASN A 39 -9.51 0.10 10.04
N CYS A 40 -8.48 -0.44 10.70
CA CYS A 40 -7.91 -1.72 10.33
C CYS A 40 -8.91 -2.84 10.60
N ASP A 41 -9.23 -3.62 9.57
CA ASP A 41 -10.06 -4.82 9.66
C ASP A 41 -9.34 -5.97 8.94
N PRO A 42 -8.94 -7.05 9.65
CA PRO A 42 -8.26 -8.18 9.04
C PRO A 42 -9.13 -8.95 8.03
N ASN A 43 -10.45 -8.74 8.00
CA ASN A 43 -11.36 -9.35 7.03
C ASN A 43 -11.68 -8.44 5.84
N ASN A 44 -11.33 -7.15 5.91
CA ASN A 44 -11.59 -6.22 4.82
C ASN A 44 -10.64 -6.49 3.65
N VAL A 45 -11.21 -6.98 2.55
CA VAL A 45 -10.48 -7.33 1.32
C VAL A 45 -9.81 -6.13 0.65
N ASN A 46 -10.32 -4.90 0.85
CA ASN A 46 -9.77 -3.67 0.30
C ASN A 46 -8.52 -3.19 1.05
N GLN A 47 -8.18 -3.83 2.16
CA GLN A 47 -7.00 -3.51 2.98
C GLN A 47 -5.87 -4.52 2.81
N LYS A 48 -5.94 -5.36 1.76
CA LYS A 48 -4.99 -6.45 1.51
C LYS A 48 -3.99 -6.06 0.44
N TRP A 49 -2.73 -6.02 0.84
CA TRP A 49 -1.59 -5.61 0.02
C TRP A 49 -0.50 -6.69 0.07
N VAL A 50 0.10 -6.99 -1.07
CA VAL A 50 1.17 -7.98 -1.21
C VAL A 50 2.41 -7.29 -1.74
N LEU A 51 3.49 -7.34 -0.96
CA LEU A 51 4.80 -6.90 -1.41
C LEU A 51 5.38 -7.92 -2.40
N ASN A 52 5.79 -7.44 -3.57
CA ASN A 52 6.70 -8.12 -4.46
C ASN A 52 8.10 -7.50 -4.28
N ASP A 53 8.95 -8.19 -3.54
CA ASP A 53 10.29 -7.72 -3.21
C ASP A 53 11.28 -7.81 -4.39
N PHE A 54 10.99 -8.65 -5.39
CA PHE A 54 11.77 -8.70 -6.63
C PHE A 54 11.58 -7.47 -7.51
N THR A 55 10.34 -6.96 -7.62
CA THR A 55 10.03 -5.78 -8.44
C THR A 55 9.98 -4.48 -7.63
N GLY A 56 9.86 -4.58 -6.30
CA GLY A 56 9.60 -3.45 -5.42
C GLY A 56 8.15 -2.95 -5.47
N GLN A 57 7.24 -3.64 -6.17
CA GLN A 57 5.84 -3.25 -6.25
C GLN A 57 5.05 -3.73 -5.03
N ILE A 58 4.01 -2.98 -4.67
CA ILE A 58 3.01 -3.39 -3.70
C ILE A 58 1.71 -3.63 -4.47
N HIS A 59 1.38 -4.90 -4.71
CA HIS A 59 0.15 -5.29 -5.39
C HIS A 59 -1.03 -5.27 -4.44
N HIS A 60 -2.22 -5.00 -4.95
CA HIS A 60 -3.43 -5.27 -4.19
C HIS A 60 -3.76 -6.77 -4.26
N ALA A 61 -4.16 -7.38 -3.15
CA ALA A 61 -4.32 -8.83 -3.07
C ALA A 61 -5.59 -9.35 -3.77
N THR A 62 -6.68 -8.56 -3.77
CA THR A 62 -7.98 -8.95 -4.37
C THR A 62 -8.36 -8.16 -5.63
N HIS A 63 -7.92 -6.91 -5.76
CA HIS A 63 -7.99 -6.11 -6.98
C HIS A 63 -6.82 -6.49 -7.91
N PHE A 64 -6.96 -7.64 -8.58
CA PHE A 64 -5.90 -8.18 -9.43
C PHE A 64 -5.51 -7.23 -10.57
N GLY A 65 -4.22 -7.17 -10.87
CA GLY A 65 -3.66 -6.27 -11.89
C GLY A 65 -3.45 -4.84 -11.40
N PHE A 66 -3.70 -4.55 -10.13
CA PHE A 66 -3.44 -3.24 -9.54
C PHE A 66 -2.28 -3.21 -8.56
N SER A 67 -1.57 -2.09 -8.55
CA SER A 67 -0.49 -1.75 -7.61
C SER A 67 -0.79 -0.42 -6.92
N LEU A 68 -0.21 -0.25 -5.73
CA LEU A 68 -0.08 1.07 -5.10
C LEU A 68 0.88 1.92 -5.94
N GLY A 69 0.42 3.07 -6.42
CA GLY A 69 1.26 3.98 -7.20
C GLY A 69 1.08 5.43 -6.80
N ALA A 70 2.11 6.23 -7.02
CA ALA A 70 2.06 7.69 -6.93
C ALA A 70 1.90 8.27 -8.35
N PRO A 71 0.73 8.80 -8.74
CA PRO A 71 0.55 9.45 -10.03
C PRO A 71 1.45 10.69 -10.17
N ASP A 72 1.98 10.95 -11.37
CA ASP A 72 2.80 12.15 -11.65
C ASP A 72 1.99 13.45 -11.66
N ASP A 73 0.67 13.37 -11.87
CA ASP A 73 -0.24 14.51 -12.00
C ASP A 73 -0.83 14.97 -10.66
N VAL A 74 -0.59 14.24 -9.57
CA VAL A 74 -1.12 14.56 -8.24
C VAL A 74 -0.07 14.37 -7.15
N ASP A 75 0.54 15.48 -6.74
CA ASP A 75 1.54 15.49 -5.67
C ASP A 75 0.99 14.98 -4.34
N GLY A 76 1.76 14.08 -3.71
CA GLY A 76 1.55 13.65 -2.32
C GLY A 76 0.41 12.66 -2.10
N LEU A 77 -0.24 12.16 -3.15
CA LEU A 77 -1.28 11.13 -3.06
C LEU A 77 -0.84 9.81 -3.70
N VAL A 78 -1.24 8.70 -3.06
CA VAL A 78 -1.16 7.36 -3.64
C VAL A 78 -2.53 6.94 -4.16
N ARG A 79 -2.55 6.14 -5.22
CA ARG A 79 -3.75 5.65 -5.91
C ARG A 79 -3.62 4.16 -6.21
N LEU A 80 -4.76 3.54 -6.50
CA LEU A 80 -4.82 2.22 -7.11
C LEU A 80 -4.62 2.38 -8.63
N LEU A 81 -3.48 1.93 -9.15
CA LEU A 81 -3.10 2.07 -10.56
C LEU A 81 -2.85 0.69 -11.19
N TRP A 82 -2.93 0.61 -12.52
CA TRP A 82 -2.58 -0.62 -13.22
C TRP A 82 -1.14 -0.98 -12.93
N SER A 83 -0.87 -2.24 -12.62
CA SER A 83 0.48 -2.71 -12.36
C SER A 83 1.33 -2.56 -13.62
N ASP A 84 2.35 -1.71 -13.53
CA ASP A 84 3.38 -1.54 -14.55
C ASP A 84 4.76 -1.64 -13.88
N LYS A 85 5.50 -2.70 -14.19
CA LYS A 85 6.83 -2.97 -13.63
C LYS A 85 7.90 -1.97 -14.09
N ASN A 86 7.62 -1.19 -15.12
CA ASN A 86 8.53 -0.15 -15.62
C ASN A 86 8.20 1.21 -15.01
N ASN A 87 7.06 1.35 -14.34
CA ASN A 87 6.67 2.59 -13.68
C ASN A 87 7.38 2.70 -12.33
N VAL A 88 8.41 3.54 -12.29
CA VAL A 88 9.21 3.80 -11.08
C VAL A 88 8.39 4.35 -9.92
N ASN A 89 7.26 5.01 -10.18
CA ASN A 89 6.36 5.53 -9.14
C ASN A 89 5.46 4.44 -8.52
N GLN A 90 5.61 3.20 -8.95
CA GLN A 90 5.01 2.01 -8.31
C GLN A 90 6.05 1.19 -7.54
N HIS A 91 7.31 1.64 -7.46
CA HIS A 91 8.38 0.95 -6.75
C HIS A 91 8.60 1.57 -5.36
N TRP A 92 8.52 0.73 -4.33
CA TRP A 92 8.53 1.14 -2.93
C TRP A 92 9.70 0.49 -2.20
N ASN A 93 10.48 1.32 -1.50
CA ASN A 93 11.56 0.84 -0.64
C ASN A 93 11.01 0.44 0.73
N ILE A 94 10.97 -0.86 1.02
CA ILE A 94 10.59 -1.40 2.33
C ILE A 94 11.84 -1.92 3.03
N LYS A 95 11.99 -1.59 4.31
CA LYS A 95 13.12 -2.04 5.14
C LYS A 95 12.60 -2.91 6.28
N PRO A 96 13.24 -4.06 6.56
CA PRO A 96 12.94 -4.83 7.76
C PRO A 96 13.13 -3.97 9.00
N VAL A 97 12.17 -4.05 9.91
CA VAL A 97 12.27 -3.46 11.24
C VAL A 97 12.53 -4.57 12.23
N LYS A 98 13.41 -4.35 13.21
CA LYS A 98 13.57 -5.30 14.31
C LYS A 98 12.21 -5.41 15.01
N ALA A 99 11.72 -6.64 15.17
CA ALA A 99 10.64 -6.90 16.10
C ALA A 99 11.15 -6.43 17.48
N ASN A 100 10.43 -5.51 18.11
CA ASN A 100 10.69 -5.23 19.51
C ASN A 100 10.29 -6.50 20.27
N ALA A 101 11.26 -7.16 20.89
CA ALA A 101 11.04 -8.22 21.87
C ALA A 101 10.32 -7.64 23.11
#